data_AF-W4JT81-F1
#
_entry.id   AF-W4JT81-F1
#
_cell.length_a   1.000
_cell.length_b   1.000
_cell.length_c   1.000
_cell.angle_alpha   90.00
_cell.angle_beta   90.00
_cell.angle_gamma   90.00
#
_symmetry.space_group_name_H-M   'P 1'
#
loop_
_entity.id
_entity.type
_entity.pdbx_description
1 polymer ?
#
loop_
_entity_poly.entity_id
_entity_poly.type
_entity_poly.pdbx_seq_one_letter_code
_entity_poly.pdbx_strand_id
1 'polypeptide(L)'
;MASSQSTPPKECAACSKDASDQLLTCPRCQNESISYCSQECQEADSQHSWDCRLPVVQGIQILCDGERHDPPFNPVEITPTHQIYEYGDVCPVSEVIDLPIVMFRHSTEHPLNM
;
A
#
# COMPACT_ATOMS: atom_id res chain seq x y z
N MET A 1 -12.09 37.30 15.09
CA MET A 1 -11.43 37.28 13.77
C MET A 1 -11.27 35.82 13.40
N ALA A 2 -12.16 35.28 12.57
CA ALA A 2 -12.12 33.89 12.16
C ALA A 2 -11.17 33.77 10.96
N SER A 3 -10.07 33.04 11.14
CA SER A 3 -9.11 32.78 10.08
C SER A 3 -9.72 31.82 9.06
N SER A 4 -10.08 32.34 7.89
CA SER A 4 -10.45 31.55 6.71
C SER A 4 -9.22 30.80 6.21
N GLN A 5 -9.03 29.57 6.68
CA GLN A 5 -8.06 28.66 6.08
C GLN A 5 -8.62 28.20 4.74
N SER A 6 -8.18 28.86 3.66
CA SER A 6 -8.37 28.41 2.29
C SER A 6 -7.63 27.08 2.12
N THR A 7 -8.36 25.96 2.16
CA THR A 7 -7.85 24.67 1.74
C THR A 7 -7.37 24.77 0.29
N PRO A 8 -6.17 24.26 -0.06
CA PRO A 8 -5.69 24.27 -1.43
C PRO A 8 -6.70 23.52 -2.33
N PRO A 9 -6.95 24.01 -3.56
CA PRO A 9 -7.84 23.33 -4.49
C PRO A 9 -7.28 21.93 -4.75
N LYS A 10 -8.11 20.92 -4.53
CA LYS A 10 -7.79 19.54 -4.88
C LYS A 10 -8.14 19.36 -6.36
N GLU A 11 -7.14 19.11 -7.18
CA GLU A 11 -7.30 18.87 -8.61
C GLU A 11 -7.58 17.39 -8.87
N CYS A 12 -8.32 17.10 -9.94
CA CYS A 12 -8.52 15.73 -10.38
C CYS A 12 -7.22 15.12 -10.94
N ALA A 13 -6.81 13.97 -10.43
CA ALA A 13 -5.58 13.29 -10.86
C ALA A 13 -5.55 12.93 -12.35
N ALA A 14 -6.71 12.63 -12.96
CA ALA A 14 -6.80 12.19 -14.35
C ALA A 14 -6.94 13.33 -15.37
N CYS A 15 -7.68 14.41 -15.02
CA CYS A 15 -8.01 15.48 -15.96
C CYS A 15 -7.50 16.86 -15.55
N SER A 16 -6.83 16.97 -14.40
CA SER A 16 -6.24 18.20 -13.83
C SER A 16 -7.21 19.37 -13.72
N LYS A 17 -8.52 19.11 -13.71
CA LYS A 17 -9.53 20.14 -13.47
C LYS A 17 -9.74 20.33 -11.98
N ASP A 18 -9.90 21.58 -11.57
CA ASP A 18 -10.43 21.92 -10.26
C ASP A 18 -11.78 21.25 -10.09
N ALA A 19 -11.91 20.43 -9.06
CA ALA A 19 -13.17 19.78 -8.77
C ALA A 19 -13.99 20.63 -7.81
N SER A 20 -15.20 20.93 -8.23
CA SER A 20 -16.23 21.55 -7.41
C SER A 20 -16.53 20.65 -6.21
N ASP A 21 -16.37 21.18 -4.99
CA ASP A 21 -16.77 20.76 -3.63
C ASP A 21 -16.79 19.26 -3.19
N GLN A 22 -16.92 18.27 -4.08
CA GLN A 22 -16.97 16.84 -3.78
C GLN A 22 -16.12 16.04 -4.77
N LEU A 23 -14.89 15.77 -4.36
CA LEU A 23 -14.00 14.84 -5.03
C LEU A 23 -14.16 13.43 -4.47
N LEU A 24 -14.14 12.46 -5.38
CA LEU A 24 -14.10 11.05 -5.05
C LEU A 24 -12.65 10.63 -4.79
N THR A 25 -12.41 9.92 -3.70
CA THR A 25 -11.14 9.21 -3.48
C THR A 25 -11.25 7.80 -4.03
N CYS A 26 -10.12 7.17 -4.36
CA CYS A 26 -10.13 5.76 -4.76
C CYS A 26 -10.59 4.90 -3.57
N PRO A 27 -11.65 4.07 -3.71
CA PRO A 27 -12.19 3.27 -2.61
C PRO A 27 -11.25 2.15 -2.17
N ARG A 28 -10.27 1.77 -3.01
CA ARG A 28 -9.28 0.72 -2.70
C ARG A 28 -8.19 1.25 -1.77
N CYS A 29 -7.49 2.29 -2.17
CA CYS A 29 -6.37 2.83 -1.39
C CYS A 29 -6.81 3.88 -0.36
N GLN A 30 -7.97 4.51 -0.57
CA GLN A 30 -8.47 5.65 0.22
C GLN A 30 -7.43 6.77 0.36
N ASN A 31 -6.52 6.88 -0.61
CA ASN A 31 -5.46 7.89 -0.59
C ASN A 31 -6.06 9.28 -0.83
N GLU A 32 -6.03 10.13 0.19
CA GLU A 32 -6.59 11.48 0.15
C GLU A 32 -5.86 12.45 -0.80
N SER A 33 -4.64 12.09 -1.22
CA SER A 33 -3.85 12.84 -2.20
C SER A 33 -4.28 12.57 -3.64
N ILE A 34 -5.00 11.46 -3.89
CA ILE A 34 -5.47 11.07 -5.22
C ILE A 34 -6.98 11.22 -5.25
N SER A 35 -7.44 12.17 -6.06
CA SER A 35 -8.83 12.57 -6.06
C SER A 35 -9.37 12.70 -7.50
N TYR A 36 -10.63 12.35 -7.70
CA TYR A 36 -11.26 12.29 -9.01
C TYR A 36 -12.60 13.04 -9.00
N CYS A 37 -12.87 13.78 -10.08
CA CYS A 37 -14.15 14.46 -10.24
C CYS A 37 -15.30 13.52 -10.65
N SER A 38 -14.97 12.29 -11.08
CA SER A 38 -15.93 11.27 -11.52
C SER A 38 -15.30 9.88 -11.47
N GLN A 39 -16.14 8.84 -11.45
CA GLN A 39 -15.70 7.45 -11.60
C GLN A 39 -14.99 7.21 -12.95
N GLU A 40 -15.44 7.87 -14.02
CA GLU A 40 -14.81 7.79 -15.34
C GLU A 40 -13.35 8.25 -15.31
N CYS A 41 -13.08 9.34 -14.59
CA CYS A 41 -11.71 9.83 -14.39
C CYS A 41 -10.86 8.85 -13.57
N GLN A 42 -11.44 8.18 -12.59
CA GLN A 42 -10.75 7.16 -11.81
C GLN A 42 -10.37 5.94 -12.66
N GLU A 43 -11.27 5.47 -13.51
CA GLU A 43 -11.02 4.33 -14.41
C GLU A 43 -10.02 4.67 -15.53
N ALA A 44 -10.01 5.94 -15.97
CA ALA A 44 -9.04 6.43 -16.95
C ALA A 44 -7.62 6.59 -16.38
N ASP A 45 -7.47 6.73 -15.06
CA ASP A 45 -6.16 6.84 -14.41
C ASP A 45 -5.44 5.50 -14.29
N SER A 46 -4.88 5.07 -15.42
CA SER A 46 -4.03 3.88 -15.48
C SER A 46 -2.75 4.00 -14.66
N GLN A 47 -2.25 5.21 -14.38
CA GLN A 47 -1.04 5.41 -13.58
C GLN A 47 -1.31 5.05 -12.12
N HIS A 48 -2.49 5.42 -11.61
CA HIS A 48 -2.90 5.05 -10.26
C HIS A 48 -2.96 3.53 -10.05
N SER A 49 -3.27 2.73 -11.08
CA SER A 49 -3.41 1.27 -10.92
C SER A 49 -2.14 0.59 -10.38
N TRP A 50 -0.95 1.09 -10.74
CA TRP A 50 0.34 0.59 -10.27
C TRP A 50 0.67 1.03 -8.84
N ASP A 51 0.25 2.25 -8.47
CA ASP A 51 0.52 2.85 -7.16
C ASP A 51 -0.64 2.70 -6.16
N CYS A 52 -1.73 2.04 -6.56
CA CYS A 52 -2.92 1.83 -5.73
C CYS A 52 -2.65 0.80 -4.63
N ARG A 53 -1.99 1.23 -3.56
CA ARG A 53 -1.69 0.42 -2.37
C ARG A 53 -2.88 0.40 -1.41
N LEU A 54 -3.20 -0.78 -0.88
CA LEU A 54 -4.20 -0.89 0.19
C LEU A 54 -3.67 -0.19 1.46
N PRO A 55 -4.54 0.49 2.24
CA PRO A 55 -4.12 1.27 3.39
C PRO A 55 -3.55 0.41 4.52
N VAL A 56 -4.06 -0.81 4.73
CA VAL A 56 -3.49 -1.82 5.63
C VAL A 56 -3.89 -3.19 5.08
N VAL A 57 -2.96 -4.14 5.04
CA VAL A 57 -3.25 -5.55 4.70
C VAL A 57 -2.81 -6.46 5.84
N GLN A 58 -3.46 -7.62 5.96
CA GLN A 58 -3.08 -8.63 6.94
C GLN A 58 -1.99 -9.53 6.35
N GLY A 59 -0.88 -9.66 7.06
CA GLY A 59 0.24 -10.53 6.72
C GLY A 59 0.51 -11.57 7.79
N ILE A 60 1.48 -12.44 7.52
CA ILE A 60 1.99 -13.44 8.46
C ILE A 60 3.48 -13.17 8.67
N GLN A 61 3.87 -12.88 9.91
CA GLN A 61 5.25 -12.83 10.34
C GLN A 61 5.68 -14.21 10.84
N ILE A 62 6.78 -14.72 10.30
CA ILE A 62 7.41 -15.94 10.78
C ILE A 62 8.55 -15.53 11.70
N LEU A 63 8.49 -15.95 12.97
CA LEU A 63 9.50 -15.58 13.96
C LEU A 63 10.85 -16.27 13.69
N CYS A 64 11.92 -15.53 13.99
CA CYS A 64 13.28 -16.04 14.00
C CYS A 64 13.48 -17.09 15.09
N ASP A 65 14.43 -18.01 14.93
CA ASP A 65 14.60 -19.16 15.82
C ASP A 65 14.77 -18.79 17.31
N GLY A 66 15.38 -17.64 17.64
CA GLY A 66 15.54 -17.17 19.02
C GLY A 66 14.27 -16.62 19.68
N GLU A 67 13.24 -16.32 18.88
CA GLU A 67 11.97 -15.72 19.32
C GLU A 67 10.79 -16.69 19.12
N ARG A 68 11.04 -17.89 18.55
CA ARG A 68 10.00 -18.86 18.25
C ARG A 68 9.31 -19.38 19.51
N HIS A 69 7.99 -19.19 19.54
CA HIS A 69 7.05 -19.97 20.34
C HIS A 69 6.17 -20.80 19.40
N ASP A 70 5.46 -21.80 19.94
CA ASP A 70 4.54 -22.65 19.15
C ASP A 70 3.11 -22.05 19.17
N PRO A 71 2.49 -21.73 18.02
CA PRO A 71 3.00 -21.79 16.65
C PRO A 71 3.88 -20.58 16.28
N PRO A 72 4.79 -20.71 15.29
CA PRO A 72 5.77 -19.67 14.95
C PRO A 72 5.20 -18.54 14.06
N PHE A 73 3.89 -18.52 13.84
CA PHE A 73 3.21 -17.62 12.91
C PHE A 73 2.42 -16.58 13.67
N ASN A 74 2.81 -15.32 13.49
CA ASN A 74 2.10 -14.18 14.07
C ASN A 74 1.37 -13.42 12.96
N PRO A 75 0.04 -13.22 13.05
CA PRO A 75 -0.64 -12.29 12.17
C PRO A 75 -0.12 -10.87 12.46
N VAL A 76 0.19 -10.13 11.41
CA VAL A 76 0.71 -8.76 11.51
C VAL A 76 -0.04 -7.86 10.54
N GLU A 77 -0.23 -6.61 10.93
CA GLU A 77 -0.73 -5.58 10.03
C GLU A 77 0.44 -4.99 9.23
N ILE A 78 0.34 -5.05 7.91
CA ILE A 78 1.31 -4.48 6.98
C ILE A 78 0.75 -3.13 6.52
N THR A 79 1.35 -2.06 7.02
CA THR A 79 1.05 -0.67 6.62
C THR A 79 1.71 -0.33 5.27
N PRO A 80 1.31 0.73 4.56
CA PRO A 80 1.84 1.06 3.22
C PRO A 80 3.32 1.48 3.26
N THR A 81 3.81 1.81 4.45
CA THR A 81 5.21 2.17 4.75
C THR A 81 6.06 0.96 5.14
N HIS A 82 5.49 -0.25 5.14
CA HIS A 82 6.23 -1.45 5.49
C HIS A 82 7.27 -1.80 4.40
N GLN A 83 8.47 -2.19 4.83
CA GLN A 83 9.62 -2.45 3.95
C GLN A 83 9.37 -3.57 2.92
N ILE A 84 8.40 -4.45 3.16
CA ILE A 84 7.97 -5.50 2.21
C ILE A 84 7.56 -4.95 0.85
N TYR A 85 7.07 -3.71 0.76
CA TYR A 85 6.68 -3.11 -0.52
C TYR A 85 7.87 -2.62 -1.34
N GLU A 86 9.02 -2.36 -0.71
CA GLU A 86 10.24 -1.88 -1.38
C GLU A 86 11.28 -2.98 -1.59
N TYR A 87 11.40 -3.88 -0.61
CA TYR A 87 12.45 -4.90 -0.53
C TYR A 87 11.91 -6.32 -0.48
N GLY A 88 10.60 -6.50 -0.69
CA GLY A 88 9.98 -7.82 -0.74
C GLY A 88 10.25 -8.50 -2.08
N ASP A 89 10.49 -9.81 -2.03
CA ASP A 89 10.66 -10.66 -3.20
C ASP A 89 9.38 -11.45 -3.46
N VAL A 90 9.01 -11.58 -4.74
CA VAL A 90 7.88 -12.44 -5.15
C VAL A 90 8.30 -13.90 -4.96
N CYS A 91 7.48 -14.67 -4.24
CA CYS A 91 7.72 -16.08 -4.00
C CYS A 91 7.59 -16.88 -5.32
N PRO A 92 8.49 -17.81 -5.63
CA PRO A 92 8.39 -18.65 -6.84
C PRO A 92 7.07 -19.44 -6.94
N VAL A 93 6.44 -19.74 -5.79
CA VAL A 93 5.13 -20.41 -5.76
C VAL A 93 4.02 -19.58 -6.39
N SER A 94 4.15 -18.25 -6.42
CA SER A 94 3.12 -17.36 -6.96
C SER A 94 2.73 -17.67 -8.40
N GLU A 95 3.69 -18.05 -9.24
CA GLU A 95 3.44 -18.43 -10.64
C GLU A 95 2.63 -19.73 -10.76
N VAL A 96 2.77 -20.63 -9.78
CA VAL A 96 2.10 -21.93 -9.78
C VAL A 96 0.64 -21.82 -9.33
N ILE A 97 0.35 -20.87 -8.44
CA ILE A 97 -0.98 -20.73 -7.80
C ILE A 97 -1.77 -19.50 -8.28
N ASP A 98 -1.22 -18.72 -9.22
CA ASP A 98 -1.80 -17.47 -9.74
C ASP A 98 -2.20 -16.48 -8.62
N LEU A 99 -1.37 -16.41 -7.57
CA LEU A 99 -1.59 -15.53 -6.43
C LEU A 99 -0.25 -14.87 -6.01
N PRO A 100 -0.15 -13.53 -6.00
CA PRO A 100 1.07 -12.85 -5.60
C PRO A 100 1.31 -13.05 -4.10
N ILE A 101 2.41 -13.72 -3.77
CA ILE A 101 2.93 -13.91 -2.43
C ILE A 101 4.24 -13.15 -2.40
N VAL A 102 4.32 -12.11 -1.57
CA VAL A 102 5.54 -11.34 -1.36
C VAL A 102 6.15 -11.76 -0.03
N MET A 103 7.44 -12.07 -0.03
CA MET A 103 8.19 -12.43 1.16
C MET A 103 9.23 -11.35 1.45
N PHE A 104 9.34 -10.95 2.71
CA PHE A 104 10.37 -10.00 3.15
C PHE A 104 11.09 -10.54 4.37
N ARG A 105 12.43 -10.45 4.34
CA ARG A 105 13.30 -10.94 5.41
C ARG A 105 13.92 -9.76 6.14
N HIS A 106 13.53 -9.56 7.40
CA HIS A 106 14.00 -8.46 8.25
C HIS A 106 15.52 -8.49 8.54
N SER A 107 16.14 -9.67 8.55
CA SER A 107 17.58 -9.82 8.78
C SER A 107 18.21 -10.63 7.65
N THR A 108 18.97 -9.94 6.79
CA THR A 108 19.75 -10.53 5.69
C THR A 108 21.11 -11.03 6.14
N GLU A 109 21.52 -10.73 7.37
CA GLU A 109 22.79 -11.19 7.92
C GLU A 109 22.77 -12.71 8.09
N HIS A 110 23.76 -13.35 7.48
CA HIS A 110 24.01 -14.76 7.69
C HIS A 110 24.62 -14.90 9.08
N PRO A 111 24.11 -15.75 9.99
CA PRO A 111 24.67 -15.94 11.34
C PRO A 111 26.12 -16.51 11.33
N LEU A 112 26.72 -16.70 10.15
CA LEU A 112 28.09 -17.16 9.94
C LEU A 112 29.02 -16.07 9.40
N ASN A 113 28.50 -14.89 9.04
CA ASN A 113 29.31 -13.72 8.67
C ASN A 113 29.44 -12.83 9.91
N MET A 114 30.34 -13.21 10.83
CA MET A 114 30.92 -12.27 11.80
C MET A 114 32.11 -11.54 11.16
#